data_AF-A0A3D4DNC1-F1
#
_entry.id   AF-A0A3D4DNC1-F1
#
_cell.length_a   1.000
_cell.length_b   1.000
_cell.length_c   1.000
_cell.angle_alpha   90.00
_cell.angle_beta   90.00
_cell.angle_gamma   90.00
#
_symmetry.space_group_name_H-M   'P 1'
#
loop_
_entity.id
_entity.type
_entity.pdbx_description
1 polymer ?
#
loop_
_entity_poly.entity_id
_entity_poly.type
_entity_poly.pdbx_seq_one_letter_code
_entity_poly.pdbx_strand_id
1 'polypeptide(L)' 'MPVITTIDDLHRIYRRRAPKMFYDYCETRSWTEQTFRENTSDFAEM' A
#
# COMPACT_ATOMS: atom_id res chain seq x y z
N MET A 1 -22.11 3.27 -1.08
CA MET A 1 -20.77 3.11 -1.70
C MET A 1 -19.83 4.09 -1.03
N PRO A 2 -18.60 3.71 -0.61
CA PRO A 2 -17.66 4.66 -0.05
C PRO A 2 -17.24 5.65 -1.13
N VAL A 3 -17.16 6.94 -0.78
CA VAL A 3 -16.55 7.96 -1.64
C VAL A 3 -15.04 7.75 -1.56
N ILE A 4 -14.40 7.61 -2.71
CA ILE A 4 -12.95 7.38 -2.83
C ILE A 4 -12.34 8.69 -3.30
N THR A 5 -11.44 9.24 -2.50
CA THR A 5 -10.82 10.55 -2.75
C THR A 5 -9.32 10.46 -2.94
N THR A 6 -8.71 9.40 -2.41
CA THR A 6 -7.27 9.15 -2.47
C THR A 6 -6.98 7.68 -2.74
N ILE A 7 -5.73 7.39 -3.10
CA ILE A 7 -5.27 6.01 -3.29
C ILE A 7 -5.25 5.25 -1.95
N ASP A 8 -5.02 5.91 -0.81
CA ASP A 8 -5.07 5.28 0.52
C ASP A 8 -6.46 4.71 0.85
N ASP A 9 -7.53 5.36 0.36
CA ASP A 9 -8.90 4.85 0.50
C ASP A 9 -9.05 3.46 -0.17
N LEU A 10 -8.38 3.24 -1.30
CA LEU A 10 -8.35 1.95 -2.00
C LEU A 10 -7.55 0.91 -1.21
N HIS A 11 -6.38 1.27 -0.66
CA HIS A 11 -5.58 0.37 0.18
C HIS A 11 -6.37 -0.11 1.42
N ARG A 12 -7.13 0.78 2.07
CA ARG A 12 -7.99 0.43 3.21
C ARG A 12 -9.09 -0.57 2.84
N ILE A 13 -9.71 -0.41 1.67
CA ILE A 13 -10.73 -1.33 1.18
C ILE A 13 -10.09 -2.67 0.81
N TYR A 14 -8.96 -2.64 0.13
CA TYR A 14 -8.18 -3.80 -0.28
C TYR A 14 -7.78 -4.67 0.92
N ARG A 15 -7.20 -4.07 1.97
CA ARG A 15 -6.83 -4.76 3.21
C ARG A 15 -7.98 -5.48 3.90
N ARG A 16 -9.19 -4.92 3.82
CA ARG A 16 -10.39 -5.50 4.47
C ARG A 16 -11.07 -6.57 3.64
N ARG A 17 -10.92 -6.53 2.31
CA ARG A 17 -11.73 -7.35 1.38
C ARG A 17 -10.95 -8.44 0.68
N ALA A 18 -9.63 -8.29 0.52
CA ALA A 18 -8.80 -9.32 -0.09
C ALA A 18 -8.44 -10.42 0.92
N PRO A 19 -8.39 -11.70 0.50
CA PRO A 19 -7.82 -12.76 1.33
C PRO A 19 -6.39 -12.43 1.74
N LYS A 20 -6.04 -12.71 2.99
CA LYS A 20 -4.76 -12.35 3.59
C LYS A 20 -3.55 -12.79 2.76
N MET A 21 -3.59 -13.99 2.16
CA MET A 21 -2.51 -14.48 1.31
C MET A 21 -2.24 -13.58 0.09
N PHE A 22 -3.29 -13.07 -0.56
CA PHE A 22 -3.14 -12.14 -1.68
C PHE A 22 -2.72 -10.75 -1.22
N TYR A 23 -3.25 -10.27 -0.09
CA TYR A 23 -2.84 -9.01 0.51
C TYR A 23 -1.34 -9.00 0.84
N ASP A 24 -0.91 -10.02 1.58
CA ASP A 24 0.49 -10.16 1.98
C ASP A 24 1.38 -10.37 0.74
N TYR A 25 0.97 -11.15 -0.26
CA TYR A 25 1.77 -11.33 -1.49
C TYR A 25 2.03 -10.01 -2.25
N CYS A 26 1.04 -9.13 -2.35
CA CYS A 26 1.20 -7.88 -3.10
C CYS A 26 1.87 -6.77 -2.29
N GLU A 27 1.70 -6.76 -0.96
CA GLU A 27 2.25 -5.70 -0.08
C GLU A 27 3.64 -6.04 0.46
N THR A 28 3.97 -7.33 0.63
CA THR A 28 5.32 -7.71 1.11
C THR A 28 6.31 -7.55 -0.04
N ARG A 29 7.31 -6.68 0.14
CA ARG A 29 8.38 -6.46 -0.86
C ARG A 29 9.68 -7.14 -0.43
N SER A 30 10.70 -7.03 -1.29
CA SER A 30 11.98 -7.71 -1.07
C SER A 30 12.59 -7.32 0.28
N TRP A 31 12.85 -8.34 1.12
CA TRP A 31 13.64 -8.25 2.35
C TRP A 31 13.11 -7.20 3.36
N THR A 32 13.83 -6.09 3.60
CA THR A 32 13.49 -5.07 4.61
C THR A 32 12.51 -4.02 4.11
N GLU A 33 12.05 -4.10 2.86
CA GLU A 33 11.16 -3.11 2.21
C GLU A 33 11.76 -1.70 2.13
N GLN A 34 13.08 -1.58 2.25
CA GLN A 34 13.78 -0.29 2.34
C GLN A 34 13.49 0.61 1.12
N THR A 35 13.65 0.07 -0.09
CA THR A 35 13.43 0.82 -1.35
C THR A 35 11.97 1.26 -1.52
N PHE A 36 11.01 0.57 -0.90
CA PHE A 36 9.61 0.97 -0.95
C PHE A 36 9.36 2.24 -0.12
N ARG A 37 9.99 2.33 1.05
CA ARG A 37 9.90 3.50 1.92
C ARG A 37 10.60 4.70 1.30
N GLU A 38 11.82 4.50 0.79
CA GLU A 38 12.62 5.53 0.12
C GLU A 38 11.86 6.16 -1.06
N ASN A 39 11.30 5.34 -1.97
CA ASN A 39 10.50 5.84 -3.09
C ASN A 39 9.28 6.68 -2.66
N THR A 40 8.71 6.41 -1.48
CA THR A 40 7.54 7.15 -1.00
C THR A 40 7.95 8.45 -0.32
N SER A 41 9.04 8.43 0.47
CA SER A 41 9.57 9.62 1.14
C SER A 41 10.20 10.62 0.19
N ASP A 42 10.81 10.16 -0.92
CA ASP A 42 11.42 11.04 -1.91
C ASP A 42 10.42 12.05 -2.51
N PHE A 43 9.15 11.65 -2.67
CA PHE A 43 8.09 12.57 -3.11
C PHE A 43 7.61 13.53 -2.03
N ALA A 44 7.89 13.26 -0.75
CA ALA A 44 7.57 14.15 0.36
C ALA A 44 8.67 15.18 0.65
N GLU A 45 9.89 14.94 0.15
CA GLU A 45 11.04 15.87 0.27
C GLU A 45 11.19 16.81 -0.94
N MET A 46 10.31 16.72 -1.94
CA MET A 46 10.14 17.70 -3.04
C MET A 46 9.19 18.84 -2.67
#